data_AF-A0A6J6KK21-F1
#
_entry.id   AF-A0A6J6KK21-F1
#
_cell.length_a   1.000
_cell.length_b   1.000
_cell.length_c   1.000
_cell.angle_alpha   90.00
_cell.angle_beta   90.00
_cell.angle_gamma   90.00
#
_symmetry.space_group_name_H-M   'P 1'
#
loop_
_entity.id
_entity.type
_entity.pdbx_description
1 polymer ?
#
loop_
_entity_poly.entity_id
_entity_poly.type
_entity_poly.pdbx_seq_one_letter_code
_entity_poly.pdbx_strand_id
1 'polypeptide(L)' 'MAVRDHTGAVDLAELIEALPSDSRQAFVLTQMLGFSYADAAVSMDCPVGTIRSRVFRAKAALVSAWNCDEAVIDEEACE' A
#
# COMPACT_ATOMS: atom_id res chain seq x y z
N MET A 1 6.31 16.02 -5.06
CA MET A 1 7.76 16.13 -5.31
C MET A 1 8.23 14.71 -5.58
N ALA A 2 8.34 14.31 -6.85
CA ALA A 2 8.78 12.97 -7.23
C ALA A 2 10.28 13.03 -7.49
N VAL A 3 11.09 12.39 -6.66
CA VAL A 3 12.52 12.26 -6.93
C VAL A 3 12.66 11.06 -7.85
N ARG A 4 12.88 11.34 -9.13
CA ARG A 4 13.28 10.29 -10.08
C ARG A 4 14.57 9.68 -9.57
N ASP A 5 14.64 8.35 -9.48
CA ASP A 5 15.93 7.67 -9.38
C ASP A 5 16.83 8.13 -10.56
N HIS A 6 18.14 8.18 -10.35
CA HIS A 6 19.13 8.61 -11.35
C HIS A 6 19.08 7.79 -12.67
N THR A 7 18.40 6.65 -12.67
CA THR A 7 18.17 5.80 -13.85
C THR A 7 16.85 6.12 -14.60
N GLY A 8 16.01 7.02 -14.08
CA GLY A 8 14.68 7.32 -14.63
C GLY A 8 13.60 6.29 -14.28
N ALA A 9 13.89 5.36 -13.36
CA ALA A 9 12.95 4.40 -12.83
C ALA A 9 12.17 5.00 -11.63
N VAL A 10 10.92 4.55 -11.45
CA VAL A 10 10.11 4.90 -10.28
C VAL A 10 10.73 4.20 -9.05
N ASP A 11 11.01 4.94 -7.98
CA ASP A 11 11.49 4.36 -6.72
C ASP A 11 10.33 3.64 -6.02
N LEU A 12 10.51 2.34 -5.79
CA LEU A 12 9.53 1.51 -5.07
C LEU A 12 9.30 2.00 -3.65
N ALA A 13 10.32 2.55 -2.98
CA ALA A 13 10.19 3.10 -1.64
C ALA A 13 9.22 4.29 -1.62
N GLU A 14 9.34 5.21 -2.58
CA GLU A 14 8.42 6.36 -2.71
C GLU A 14 6.97 5.91 -2.98
N LEU A 15 6.78 4.91 -3.85
CA LEU A 15 5.45 4.36 -4.11
C LEU A 15 4.80 3.74 -2.87
N ILE A 16 5.59 3.01 -2.08
CA ILE A 16 5.10 2.42 -0.84
C ILE A 16 4.79 3.51 0.18
N GLU A 17 5.62 4.56 0.28
CA GLU A 17 5.37 5.70 1.18
C GLU A 17 4.11 6.49 0.84
N ALA A 18 3.75 6.58 -0.45
CA ALA A 18 2.53 7.24 -0.92
C ALA A 18 1.24 6.48 -0.58
N LEU A 19 1.32 5.23 -0.12
CA LEU A 19 0.14 4.46 0.28
C LEU A 19 -0.52 5.05 1.55
N PRO A 20 -1.87 4.95 1.66
CA PRO A 20 -2.56 5.26 2.91
C PRO A 20 -1.94 4.50 4.08
N SER A 21 -1.77 5.15 5.24
CA SER A 21 -1.00 4.64 6.39
C SER A 21 -1.34 3.20 6.76
N ASP A 22 -2.64 2.90 6.80
CA ASP A 22 -3.19 1.61 7.19
C ASP A 22 -2.89 0.52 6.16
N SER A 23 -3.07 0.85 4.88
CA SER A 23 -2.78 -0.04 3.75
C SER A 23 -1.28 -0.30 3.64
N ARG A 24 -0.46 0.74 3.84
CA ARG A 24 1.01 0.66 3.87
C ARG A 24 1.50 -0.28 4.97
N GLN A 25 1.06 -0.09 6.21
CA GLN A 25 1.47 -0.94 7.33
C GLN A 25 1.11 -2.41 7.09
N ALA A 26 -0.13 -2.69 6.67
CA ALA A 26 -0.56 -4.04 6.36
C ALA A 26 0.26 -4.68 5.23
N PHE A 27 0.58 -3.90 4.19
CA PHE A 27 1.42 -4.35 3.08
C PHE A 27 2.87 -4.66 3.54
N VAL A 28 3.49 -3.77 4.30
CA VAL A 28 4.87 -3.96 4.79
C VAL A 28 4.97 -5.20 5.68
N LEU A 29 4.09 -5.33 6.67
CA LEU A 29 4.07 -6.49 7.58
C LEU A 29 3.98 -7.80 6.79
N THR A 30 3.07 -7.86 5.82
CA THR A 30 2.77 -9.13 5.13
C THR A 30 3.69 -9.43 3.96
N GLN A 31 4.13 -8.43 3.19
CA GLN A 31 4.87 -8.64 1.95
C GLN A 31 6.37 -8.41 2.09
N MET A 32 6.79 -7.53 2.99
CA MET A 32 8.22 -7.23 3.20
C MET A 32 8.77 -7.98 4.42
N LEU A 33 7.98 -8.06 5.49
CA LEU A 33 8.39 -8.73 6.74
C LEU A 33 7.87 -10.17 6.83
N GLY A 34 7.00 -10.60 5.91
CA GLY A 34 6.55 -11.99 5.80
C GLY A 34 5.58 -12.45 6.90
N PHE A 35 4.93 -11.53 7.61
CA PHE A 35 3.92 -11.88 8.61
C PHE A 35 2.73 -12.57 7.93
N SER A 36 2.14 -13.56 8.61
CA SER A 36 0.84 -14.07 8.21
C SER A 36 -0.22 -12.97 8.39
N TYR A 37 -1.37 -13.11 7.72
CA TYR A 37 -2.47 -12.16 7.92
C TYR A 37 -2.99 -12.16 9.37
N ALA A 38 -2.87 -13.28 10.08
CA ALA A 38 -3.24 -13.37 11.49
C ALA A 38 -2.26 -12.61 12.39
N ASP A 39 -0.95 -12.75 12.16
CA ASP A 39 0.06 -12.05 12.97
C ASP A 39 0.05 -10.54 12.72
N ALA A 40 -0.18 -10.13 11.46
CA ALA A 40 -0.36 -8.73 11.11
C ALA A 40 -1.63 -8.14 11.75
N ALA A 41 -2.73 -8.90 11.79
CA ALA A 41 -3.99 -8.51 12.44
C ALA A 41 -3.80 -8.25 13.94
N VAL A 42 -3.05 -9.13 14.63
CA VAL A 42 -2.69 -8.94 16.05
C VAL A 42 -1.80 -7.71 16.22
N SER A 43 -0.80 -7.52 15.35
CA SER A 43 0.14 -6.39 15.45
C SER A 43 -0.53 -5.03 15.23
N MET A 44 -1.57 -4.98 14.39
CA MET A 44 -2.33 -3.77 14.05
C MET A 44 -3.64 -3.61 14.83
N ASP A 45 -3.92 -4.50 15.79
CA ASP A 45 -5.16 -4.55 16.57
C ASP A 45 -6.43 -4.42 15.72
N CYS A 46 -6.56 -5.27 14.69
CA CYS A 46 -7.71 -5.24 13.79
C CYS A 46 -8.11 -6.64 13.30
N PRO A 47 -9.33 -6.84 12.76
CA PRO A 47 -9.72 -8.13 12.20
C PRO A 47 -8.87 -8.57 11.00
N VAL A 48 -8.66 -9.88 10.84
CA VAL A 48 -7.94 -10.46 9.68
C VAL A 48 -8.57 -10.05 8.34
N GLY A 49 -9.89 -9.88 8.29
CA GLY A 49 -10.59 -9.36 7.10
C GLY A 49 -10.17 -7.94 6.73
N THR A 50 -9.87 -7.10 7.73
CA THR A 50 -9.36 -5.73 7.54
C THR A 50 -7.94 -5.73 7.00
N ILE A 51 -7.07 -6.64 7.45
CA ILE A 51 -5.75 -6.82 6.85
C ILE A 51 -5.88 -7.17 5.36
N ARG A 52 -6.76 -8.11 5.03
CA ARG A 52 -6.99 -8.52 3.63
C ARG A 52 -7.45 -7.34 2.76
N SER A 53 -8.40 -6.53 3.22
CA SER A 53 -8.89 -5.37 2.47
C SER A 53 -7.84 -4.27 2.35
N ARG A 54 -7.06 -4.01 3.41
CA ARG A 54 -5.92 -3.08 3.40
C ARG A 54 -4.83 -3.50 2.40
N VAL A 55 -4.45 -4.78 2.40
CA VAL A 55 -3.47 -5.33 1.43
C VAL A 55 -4.00 -5.25 0.00
N PHE A 56 -5.29 -5.53 -0.22
CA PHE A 56 -5.91 -5.37 -1.54
C PHE A 56 -5.83 -3.93 -2.04
N ARG A 57 -6.20 -2.95 -1.19
CA ARG A 57 -6.12 -1.52 -1.51
C ARG A 57 -4.68 -1.07 -1.75
N ALA A 58 -3.72 -1.52 -0.95
CA ALA A 58 -2.30 -1.23 -1.15
C ALA A 58 -1.83 -1.69 -2.53
N LYS A 59 -2.13 -2.94 -2.91
CA LYS A 59 -1.75 -3.49 -4.22
C LYS A 59 -2.41 -2.73 -5.37
N ALA A 60 -3.70 -2.42 -5.26
CA ALA A 60 -4.42 -1.64 -6.27
C ALA A 60 -3.81 -0.24 -6.44
N ALA A 61 -3.49 0.44 -5.34
CA ALA A 61 -2.86 1.75 -5.36
C ALA A 61 -1.44 1.70 -5.94
N LEU A 62 -0.64 0.69 -5.62
CA LEU A 62 0.68 0.51 -6.24
C LEU A 62 0.59 0.26 -7.75
N VAL A 63 -0.36 -0.57 -8.20
CA VAL A 63 -0.58 -0.82 -9.63
C VAL A 63 -1.05 0.46 -10.33
N SER A 64 -1.97 1.20 -9.73
CA SER A 64 -2.42 2.49 -10.26
C SER A 64 -1.27 3.48 -10.32
N ALA A 65 -0.46 3.63 -9.28
CA ALA A 65 0.68 4.54 -9.25
C ALA A 65 1.79 4.13 -10.24
N TRP A 66 1.99 2.83 -10.45
CA TRP A 66 2.90 2.30 -11.46
C TRP A 66 2.42 2.59 -12.89
N ASN A 67 1.09 2.55 -13.09
CA ASN A 67 0.43 2.82 -14.37
C ASN A 67 0.03 4.29 -14.56
N CYS A 68 0.20 5.15 -13.53
CA CYS A 68 -0.08 6.59 -13.54
C CYS A 68 1.05 7.34 -14.26
N ASP A 69 1.35 6.95 -15.50
CA ASP A 69 0.87 7.64 -16.70
C ASP A 69 -0.60 8.16 -16.77
N GLU A 70 -1.63 7.61 -16.11
CA GLU A 70 -2.96 8.25 -16.04
C GLU A 70 -3.81 7.96 -14.75
N ALA A 71 -4.23 9.05 -14.09
CA ALA A 71 -5.40 9.27 -13.25
C ALA A 71 -5.60 8.63 -11.83
N VAL A 72 -5.62 9.55 -10.86
CA VAL A 72 -6.61 9.80 -9.78
C VAL A 72 -7.26 8.58 -9.09
N ILE A 73 -6.95 8.39 -7.81
CA ILE A 73 -7.76 7.54 -6.92
C ILE A 73 -8.65 8.46 -6.09
N ASP A 74 -9.95 8.44 -6.41
CA ASP A 74 -11.02 9.14 -5.73
C ASP A 74 -11.04 8.86 -4.23
N GLU A 75 -11.11 9.95 -3.49
CA GLU A 75 -11.16 10.04 -2.05
C GLU A 75 -12.64 10.03 -1.61
N GLU A 76 -13.37 8.93 -1.86
CA GLU A 76 -14.75 8.83 -1.37
C GLU A 76 -15.18 7.39 -1.06
N ALA A 77 -15.03 6.99 0.20
CA ALA A 77 -15.84 5.94 0.83
C ALA A 77 -15.69 6.02 2.35
N CYS A 78 -16.39 6.99 2.95
CA CYS A 78 -16.80 6.92 4.34
C CYS A 78 -18.31 7.15 4.40
N GLU A 79 -19.06 6.08 4.15
CA GLU A 79 -20.29 5.71 4.86
C GLU A 79 -20.27 4.20 5.12
#